data_AF-A0A9D6LN28-F1
#
_entry.id   AF-A0A9D6LN28-F1
#
_cell.length_a   1.000
_cell.length_b   1.000
_cell.length_c   1.000
_cell.angle_alpha   90.00
_cell.angle_beta   90.00
_cell.angle_gamma   90.00
#
_symmetry.space_group_name_H-M   'P 1'
#
loop_
_entity.id
_entity.type
_entity.pdbx_description
1 polymer ?
#
loop_
_entity_poly.entity_id
_entity_poly.type
_entity_poly.pdbx_seq_one_letter_code
_entity_poly.pdbx_strand_id
1 'polypeptide(L)' 'MLNERVEFRNALRQRNSEFQKLEEAHHRLERELNELIRRKTLTPQEELHKKQIQVEKLHTKDRMEAIIRDYLKQHATPS' A
#
# COMPACT_ATOMS: atom_id res chain seq x y z
N MET A 1 9.94 16.82 -2.60
CA MET A 1 8.76 17.58 -3.07
C MET A 1 7.59 16.62 -3.27
N LEU A 2 6.33 17.09 -3.31
CA LEU A 2 5.17 16.20 -3.54
C LEU A 2 5.14 15.62 -4.97
N ASN A 3 5.55 16.42 -5.97
CA ASN A 3 5.57 16.00 -7.38
C ASN A 3 6.49 14.83 -7.64
N GLU A 4 7.74 14.87 -7.15
CA GLU A 4 8.73 13.81 -7.36
C GLU A 4 8.22 12.46 -6.84
N ARG A 5 7.55 12.43 -5.68
CA ARG A 5 6.96 11.19 -5.13
C ARG A 5 5.90 10.60 -6.05
N VAL A 6 5.08 11.44 -6.68
CA VAL A 6 4.04 10.99 -7.63
C VAL A 6 4.68 10.47 -8.91
N GLU A 7 5.72 11.13 -9.41
CA GLU A 7 6.45 10.69 -10.61
C GLU A 7 7.19 9.37 -10.38
N PHE A 8 7.90 9.24 -9.26
CA PHE A 8 8.58 7.99 -8.91
C PHE A 8 7.61 6.85 -8.67
N ARG A 9 6.46 7.11 -8.04
CA ARG A 9 5.40 6.11 -7.93
C ARG A 9 4.92 5.64 -9.30
N ASN A 10 4.70 6.54 -10.26
CA ASN A 10 4.31 6.15 -11.62
C ASN A 10 5.41 5.35 -12.34
N ALA A 11 6.67 5.74 -12.19
CA ALA A 11 7.81 5.01 -12.76
C ALA A 11 7.93 3.60 -12.15
N LEU A 12 7.83 3.48 -10.83
CA LEU A 12 7.82 2.20 -10.11
C LEU A 12 6.64 1.34 -10.54
N ARG A 13 5.44 1.92 -10.71
CA ARG A 13 4.28 1.18 -11.21
C ARG A 13 4.49 0.63 -12.62
N GLN A 14 5.30 1.26 -13.48
CA GLN A 14 5.59 0.74 -14.82
C GLN A 14 6.75 -0.26 -14.85
N ARG A 15 7.75 -0.07 -13.99
CA ARG A 15 9.03 -0.81 -14.04
C ARG A 15 9.17 -1.89 -12.96
N ASN A 16 8.37 -1.83 -11.90
CA ASN A 16 8.50 -2.69 -10.73
C ASN A 16 7.20 -3.48 -10.49
N SER A 17 7.24 -4.76 -10.88
CA SER A 17 6.12 -5.68 -10.68
C SER A 17 5.81 -5.95 -9.20
N GLU A 18 6.79 -5.80 -8.29
CA GLU A 18 6.52 -5.88 -6.84
C GLU A 18 5.64 -4.70 -6.41
N PHE A 19 5.94 -3.48 -6.87
CA PHE A 19 5.14 -2.30 -6.56
C PHE A 19 3.71 -2.41 -7.09
N GLN A 20 3.54 -2.94 -8.31
CA GLN A 20 2.21 -3.22 -8.88
C GLN A 20 1.42 -4.20 -7.99
N LYS A 21 2.04 -5.32 -7.60
CA LYS A 21 1.40 -6.32 -6.72
C LYS A 21 1.02 -5.74 -5.36
N LEU A 22 1.87 -4.87 -4.80
CA LEU A 22 1.59 -4.18 -3.53
C LEU A 22 0.42 -3.19 -3.69
N GLU A 23 0.36 -2.42 -4.78
CA GLU A 23 -0.80 -1.55 -5.05
C GLU A 23 -2.09 -2.37 -5.21
N GLU A 24 -2.05 -3.47 -5.95
CA GLU A 24 -3.21 -4.35 -6.12
C GLU A 24 -3.65 -4.96 -4.79
N ALA A 25 -2.71 -5.43 -3.97
CA ALA A 25 -2.98 -5.93 -2.63
C ALA A 25 -3.60 -4.85 -1.74
N HIS A 26 -3.04 -3.63 -1.74
CA HIS A 26 -3.58 -2.51 -0.99
C HIS A 26 -5.02 -2.19 -1.41
N HIS A 27 -5.29 -2.11 -2.71
CA HIS A 27 -6.64 -1.88 -3.23
C HIS A 27 -7.61 -3.03 -2.90
N ARG A 28 -7.15 -4.28 -2.96
CA ARG A 28 -7.96 -5.45 -2.57
C ARG A 28 -8.34 -5.39 -1.10
N LEU A 29 -7.35 -5.19 -0.23
CA LEU A 29 -7.52 -5.06 1.22
C LEU A 29 -8.43 -3.87 1.55
N GLU A 30 -8.31 -2.76 0.83
CA GLU A 30 -9.18 -1.60 1.03
C GLU A 30 -10.63 -1.85 0.62
N ARG A 31 -10.87 -2.59 -0.47
CA ARG A 31 -12.23 -3.02 -0.85
C ARG A 31 -12.82 -3.94 0.22
N GLU A 32 -12.07 -4.93 0.65
CA GLU A 32 -12.51 -5.88 1.67
C GLU A 32 -12.80 -5.19 3.00
N LEU A 33 -11.94 -4.25 3.41
CA LEU A 33 -12.15 -3.43 4.60
C LEU A 33 -13.41 -2.56 4.47
N ASN A 34 -13.65 -1.95 3.31
CA ASN A 34 -14.85 -1.15 3.08
C ASN A 34 -16.12 -1.99 3.14
N GLU A 35 -16.11 -3.20 2.59
CA GLU A 35 -17.25 -4.12 2.69
C GLU A 35 -17.55 -4.50 4.13
N LEU A 36 -16.52 -4.74 4.95
CA LEU A 36 -16.68 -4.97 6.39
C LEU A 36 -17.18 -3.71 7.11
N ILE A 37 -16.64 -2.53 6.82
CA ILE A 37 -17.09 -1.27 7.46
C ILE A 37 -18.54 -0.93 7.08
N ARG A 38 -18.98 -1.30 5.87
CA ARG A 38 -20.36 -1.12 5.42
C ARG A 38 -21.35 -2.02 6.18
N ARG A 39 -20.89 -3.15 6.72
CA ARG A 39 -21.73 -4.00 7.57
C ARG A 39 -21.91 -3.33 8.93
N LYS A 40 -23.17 -3.08 9.30
CA LYS A 40 -23.56 -2.39 10.54
C LYS A 40 -23.21 -3.19 11.80
N THR A 41 -23.08 -4.50 11.67
CA THR A 41 -22.74 -5.44 12.73
C THR A 41 -21.77 -6.45 12.15
N LEU A 42 -20.57 -6.52 12.71
CA LEU A 42 -19.56 -7.50 12.35
C LEU A 42 -19.61 -8.64 13.35
N THR A 43 -19.52 -9.86 12.85
CA THR A 43 -19.29 -11.05 13.68
C THR A 43 -17.87 -11.02 14.28
N PRO A 44 -17.60 -11.76 15.36
CA PRO A 44 -16.25 -11.84 15.93
C PRO A 44 -15.17 -12.25 14.93
N GLN A 45 -15.52 -13.13 13.98
CA GLN A 45 -14.63 -13.53 12.89
C GLN A 45 -14.33 -12.36 11.94
N GLU A 46 -15.35 -11.56 11.61
CA GLU A 46 -15.18 -10.37 10.78
C GLU A 46 -14.39 -9.27 11.48
N GLU A 47 -14.51 -9.11 12.80
CA GLU A 47 -13.67 -8.18 13.56
C GLU A 47 -12.19 -8.58 13.55
N LEU A 48 -11.92 -9.89 13.71
CA LEU A 48 -10.59 -10.46 13.54
C LEU A 48 -10.07 -10.21 12.13
N HIS A 49 -10.88 -10.50 11.11
CA HIS A 49 -10.54 -10.30 9.71
C HIS A 49 -10.28 -8.81 9.39
N LYS A 50 -11.10 -7.89 9.94
CA LYS A 50 -10.89 -6.44 9.85
C LYS A 50 -9.55 -6.02 10.44
N LYS A 51 -9.20 -6.54 11.61
CA LYS A 51 -7.89 -6.30 12.24
C LYS A 51 -6.74 -6.83 11.39
N GLN A 52 -6.87 -8.05 10.85
CA GLN A 52 -5.89 -8.63 9.94
C GLN A 52 -5.68 -7.74 8.71
N ILE A 53 -6.76 -7.32 8.05
CA ILE A 53 -6.68 -6.39 6.91
C ILE A 53 -5.98 -5.08 7.30
N GLN A 54 -6.28 -4.50 8.47
CA GLN A 54 -5.62 -3.27 8.90
C GLN A 54 -4.10 -3.45 9.07
N VAL A 55 -3.68 -4.57 9.64
CA VAL A 55 -2.25 -4.93 9.78
C VAL A 55 -1.62 -5.14 8.41
N GLU A 56 -2.27 -5.90 7.52
CA GLU A 56 -1.76 -6.13 6.16
C GLU A 56 -1.70 -4.84 5.34
N LYS A 57 -2.68 -3.95 5.45
CA LYS A 57 -2.65 -2.62 4.81
C LYS A 57 -1.46 -1.81 5.31
N LEU A 58 -1.18 -1.85 6.62
CA LEU A 58 -0.03 -1.17 7.19
C LEU A 58 1.28 -1.74 6.63
N HIS A 59 1.43 -3.06 6.64
CA HIS A 59 2.61 -3.73 6.07
C HIS A 59 2.80 -3.44 4.58
N THR A 60 1.71 -3.49 3.80
CA THR A 60 1.74 -3.21 2.36
C THR A 60 2.16 -1.77 2.09
N LYS A 61 1.58 -0.82 2.83
CA LYS A 61 1.96 0.59 2.75
C LYS A 61 3.42 0.82 3.16
N ASP A 62 3.88 0.18 4.23
CA ASP A 62 5.26 0.30 4.70
C ASP A 62 6.24 -0.23 3.64
N ARG A 63 5.91 -1.36 3.01
CA ARG A 63 6.68 -1.92 1.89
C ARG A 63 6.72 -0.98 0.69
N MET A 64 5.60 -0.37 0.32
CA MET A 64 5.53 0.63 -0.76
C MET A 64 6.39 1.86 -0.45
N GLU A 65 6.30 2.40 0.76
CA GLU A 65 7.13 3.53 1.19
C GLU A 65 8.62 3.16 1.22
N ALA A 66 8.97 1.92 1.62
CA ALA A 66 10.34 1.44 1.58
C ALA A 66 10.90 1.41 0.14
N ILE A 67 10.12 0.92 -0.82
CA ILE A 67 10.52 0.92 -2.25
C ILE A 67 10.67 2.35 -2.76
N ILE A 68 9.72 3.25 -2.45
CA ILE A 68 9.79 4.65 -2.85
C ILE A 68 11.03 5.32 -2.23
N ARG A 69 11.31 5.05 -0.96
CA ARG A 69 12.48 5.59 -0.24
C ARG A 69 13.78 5.07 -0.83
N ASP A 70 13.86 3.79 -1.17
CA ASP A 70 15.03 3.20 -1.80
C ASP A 70 15.27 3.79 -3.19
N TYR A 71 14.21 3.93 -3.98
CA TYR A 71 14.25 4.60 -5.29
C TYR A 71 14.69 6.07 -5.16
N LEU A 72 14.13 6.81 -4.20
CA LEU A 72 14.54 8.16 -3.87
C LEU A 72 16.01 8.23 -3.46
N LYS A 73 16.51 7.26 -2.70
CA LYS A 73 17.92 7.23 -2.27
C LYS A 73 18.86 6.93 -3.43
N GLN A 74 18.48 6.05 -4.35
CA GLN A 74 19.25 5.75 -5.55
C GLN A 74 19.30 6.94 -6.53
N HIS A 75 18.23 7.74 -6.58
CA HIS A 75 18.12 8.92 -7.45
C HIS A 75 18.46 10.26 -6.77
N ALA A 76 18.60 10.28 -5.45
CA ALA A 76 19.19 11.39 -4.72
C ALA A 76 20.71 11.31 -4.91
N THR A 77 21.18 11.92 -5.99
CA THR A 77 22.60 12.18 -6.23
C THR A 77 23.23 12.79 -4.98
N PRO A 78 24.28 12.19 -4.38
CA PRO A 78 25.15 12.95 -3.52
C PRO A 78 25.88 13.94 -4.44
N SER A 79 25.48 15.21 -4.40
CA SER A 79 26.35 16.30 -4.85
C SER A 79 27.54 16.41 -3.91
#